data_AF-A0AAD9L3V1-F1
#
_entry.id   AF-A0AAD9L3V1-F1
#
_cell.length_a   1.000
_cell.length_b   1.000
_cell.length_c   1.000
_cell.angle_alpha   90.00
_cell.angle_beta   90.00
_cell.angle_gamma   90.00
#
_symmetry.space_group_name_H-M   'P 1'
#
loop_
_entity.id
_entity.type
_entity.pdbx_description
1 polymer ?
#
loop_
_entity_poly.entity_id
_entity_poly.type
_entity_poly.pdbx_seq_one_letter_code
_entity_poly.pdbx_strand_id
1 'polypeptide(L)'
;MLHSGAFEAQAVAIFNVYDYVIDHLDRDLDGVMYKLEQTARYHSKIENFYGEFFQYLEEPLIQALREKQFENFKARDEELMRTLFRWMQKHMTLEMESSQYEGTTGGGNYDQ
;
A
#
# COMPACT_ATOMS: atom_id res chain seq x y z
N MET A 1 23.45 11.26 -5.63
CA MET A 1 22.48 10.98 -6.71
C MET A 1 21.10 10.92 -6.05
N LEU A 2 20.38 12.04 -5.87
CA LEU A 2 19.20 12.05 -4.97
C LEU A 2 18.09 13.09 -5.27
N HIS A 3 17.91 13.55 -6.51
CA HIS A 3 16.76 14.44 -6.82
C HIS A 3 16.09 14.00 -8.12
N SER A 4 15.24 12.99 -8.02
CA SER A 4 14.28 12.67 -9.08
C SER A 4 12.92 13.17 -8.64
N GLY A 5 12.35 14.13 -9.36
CA GLY A 5 11.00 14.63 -9.06
C GLY A 5 9.94 13.52 -9.13
N ALA A 6 10.15 12.50 -9.96
CA ALA A 6 9.28 11.33 -10.02
C ALA A 6 9.39 10.47 -8.74
N PHE A 7 10.60 10.32 -8.19
CA PHE A 7 10.79 9.61 -6.92
C PHE A 7 10.14 10.38 -5.77
N GLU A 8 10.34 11.69 -5.70
CA GLU A 8 9.75 12.54 -4.65
C GLU A 8 8.22 12.50 -4.70
N ALA A 9 7.62 12.62 -5.89
CA ALA A 9 6.18 12.52 -6.07
C ALA A 9 5.63 11.15 -5.65
N GLN A 10 6.32 10.06 -6.00
CA GLN A 10 5.92 8.71 -5.59
C GLN A 10 6.05 8.53 -4.07
N ALA A 11 7.12 9.03 -3.45
CA ALA A 11 7.29 8.96 -2.00
C ALA A 11 6.16 9.71 -1.27
N VAL A 12 5.81 10.91 -1.73
CA VAL A 12 4.67 11.68 -1.17
C VAL A 12 3.36 10.92 -1.34
N ALA A 13 3.12 10.32 -2.51
CA ALA A 13 1.91 9.54 -2.74
C ALA A 13 1.80 8.34 -1.78
N ILE A 14 2.92 7.65 -1.52
CA ILE A 14 2.99 6.55 -0.55
C ILE A 14 2.64 7.06 0.85
N PHE A 15 3.30 8.11 1.33
CA PHE A 15 3.02 8.66 2.67
C PHE A 15 1.58 9.14 2.83
N ASN A 16 1.00 9.76 1.80
CA ASN A 16 -0.40 10.20 1.83
C ASN A 16 -1.40 9.03 2.00
N VAL A 17 -1.06 7.82 1.54
CA VAL A 17 -1.90 6.63 1.81
C VAL A 17 -1.81 6.26 3.28
N TYR A 18 -0.60 6.19 3.85
CA TYR A 18 -0.41 5.87 5.27
C TYR A 18 -1.06 6.89 6.19
N ASP A 19 -0.86 8.19 5.93
CA ASP A 19 -1.48 9.27 6.71
C ASP A 19 -3.00 9.15 6.68
N TYR A 20 -3.59 8.90 5.51
CA TYR A 20 -5.03 8.69 5.40
C TYR A 20 -5.50 7.51 6.25
N VAL A 21 -4.81 6.37 6.18
CA VAL A 21 -5.18 5.19 6.98
C VAL A 21 -5.06 5.48 8.47
N ILE A 22 -3.94 6.01 8.92
CA ILE A 22 -3.69 6.33 10.34
C ILE A 22 -4.75 7.30 10.86
N ASP A 23 -5.09 8.32 10.07
CA ASP A 23 -6.04 9.34 10.48
C ASP A 23 -7.47 8.81 10.55
N HIS A 24 -7.87 7.81 9.76
CA HIS A 24 -9.29 7.46 9.56
C HIS A 24 -9.69 6.05 10.01
N LEU A 25 -8.73 5.16 10.31
CA LEU A 25 -9.01 3.74 10.59
C LEU A 25 -10.01 3.50 11.74
N ASP A 26 -10.08 4.39 12.71
CA ASP A 26 -10.95 4.28 13.88
C ASP A 26 -12.40 4.78 13.64
N ARG A 27 -12.61 5.65 12.65
CA ARG A 27 -13.89 6.34 12.42
C ARG A 27 -14.51 6.15 11.04
N ASP A 28 -13.71 5.80 10.04
CA ASP A 28 -14.13 5.64 8.65
C ASP A 28 -13.39 4.47 8.00
N LEU A 29 -13.72 3.26 8.48
CA LEU A 29 -13.13 2.02 7.97
C LEU A 29 -13.46 1.83 6.49
N ASP A 30 -14.69 2.15 6.06
CA ASP A 30 -15.10 2.00 4.66
C ASP A 30 -14.28 2.91 3.74
N GLY A 31 -14.05 4.17 4.12
CA GLY A 31 -13.18 5.09 3.39
C GLY A 31 -11.73 4.62 3.36
N VAL A 32 -11.22 4.04 4.44
CA VAL A 32 -9.88 3.43 4.48
C VAL A 32 -9.79 2.23 3.53
N MET A 33 -10.77 1.33 3.55
CA MET A 33 -10.82 0.18 2.66
C MET A 33 -10.87 0.63 1.20
N TYR A 34 -11.74 1.58 0.88
CA TYR A 34 -11.81 2.17 -0.45
C TYR A 34 -10.47 2.78 -0.89
N LYS A 35 -9.76 3.50 -0.01
CA LYS A 35 -8.45 4.08 -0.32
C LYS A 35 -7.42 3.00 -0.64
N LEU A 36 -7.37 1.92 0.12
CA LEU A 36 -6.46 0.79 -0.12
C LEU A 36 -6.79 0.08 -1.43
N GLU A 37 -8.08 -0.15 -1.71
CA GLU A 37 -8.54 -0.75 -2.96
C GLU A 37 -8.18 0.10 -4.17
N GLN A 38 -8.39 1.41 -4.12
CA GLN A 38 -7.98 2.31 -5.22
C GLN A 38 -6.48 2.24 -5.45
N THR A 39 -5.67 2.29 -4.38
CA THR A 39 -4.21 2.14 -4.47
C THR A 39 -3.84 0.81 -5.13
N ALA A 40 -4.45 -0.30 -4.74
CA ALA A 40 -4.23 -1.62 -5.33
C ALA A 40 -4.59 -1.64 -6.83
N ARG A 41 -5.75 -1.09 -7.21
CA ARG A 41 -6.20 -1.01 -8.61
C ARG A 41 -5.31 -0.14 -9.50
N TYR A 42 -4.64 0.87 -8.95
CA TYR A 42 -3.65 1.62 -9.71
C TYR A 42 -2.40 0.78 -9.99
N HIS A 43 -1.94 0.01 -8.99
CA HIS A 43 -0.75 -0.82 -9.13
C HIS A 43 -1.00 -2.08 -9.98
N SER A 44 -2.21 -2.63 -9.99
CA SER A 44 -2.55 -3.79 -10.84
C SER A 44 -2.46 -3.50 -12.34
N LYS A 45 -2.45 -2.23 -12.74
CA LYS A 45 -2.29 -1.78 -14.13
C LYS A 45 -0.83 -1.64 -14.55
N ILE A 46 0.12 -1.74 -13.61
CA ILE A 46 1.55 -1.65 -13.89
C ILE A 46 2.03 -3.03 -14.33
N GLU A 47 2.62 -3.10 -15.53
CA GLU A 47 3.14 -4.34 -16.06
C GLU A 47 4.19 -4.95 -15.12
N ASN A 48 4.08 -6.24 -14.84
CA ASN A 48 4.97 -6.98 -13.94
C ASN A 48 5.02 -6.44 -12.50
N PHE A 49 4.01 -5.71 -12.05
CA PHE A 49 3.86 -5.34 -10.63
C PHE A 49 2.90 -6.31 -9.94
N TYR A 50 3.39 -7.04 -8.95
CA TYR A 50 2.62 -8.03 -8.20
C TYR A 50 2.35 -7.52 -6.77
N GLY A 51 1.23 -7.93 -6.17
CA GLY A 51 0.85 -7.50 -4.82
C GLY A 51 1.91 -7.82 -3.76
N GLU A 52 2.64 -8.92 -3.93
CA GLU A 52 3.78 -9.28 -3.08
C GLU A 52 4.86 -8.19 -3.01
N PHE A 53 4.97 -7.29 -3.99
CA PHE A 53 5.99 -6.24 -3.98
C PHE A 53 5.74 -5.19 -2.89
N PHE A 54 4.50 -5.04 -2.42
CA PHE A 54 4.22 -4.14 -1.30
C PHE A 54 4.93 -4.57 0.00
N GLN A 55 5.26 -5.86 0.16
CA GLN A 55 5.96 -6.37 1.34
C GLN A 55 7.33 -5.73 1.52
N TYR A 56 7.99 -5.35 0.42
CA TYR A 56 9.33 -4.75 0.45
C TYR A 56 9.34 -3.33 1.00
N LEU A 57 8.18 -2.70 1.21
CA LEU A 57 8.07 -1.37 1.81
C LEU A 57 8.10 -1.40 3.35
N GLU A 58 7.83 -2.54 4.00
CA GLU A 58 7.73 -2.61 5.48
C GLU A 58 9.02 -2.16 6.17
N GLU A 59 10.15 -2.82 5.88
CA GLU A 59 11.42 -2.53 6.58
C GLU A 59 11.97 -1.13 6.29
N PRO A 60 11.99 -0.64 5.03
CA PRO A 60 12.41 0.74 4.76
C PRO A 60 11.61 1.80 5.51
N LEU A 61 10.29 1.61 5.65
CA LEU A 61 9.44 2.54 6.39
C LEU A 61 9.70 2.48 7.90
N ILE A 62 9.83 1.28 8.46
CA ILE A 62 10.18 1.12 9.88
C ILE A 62 11.55 1.72 10.17
N GLN A 63 12.54 1.50 9.30
CA GLN A 63 13.86 2.10 9.43
C GLN A 63 13.78 3.63 9.39
N ALA A 64 13.01 4.21 8.47
CA ALA A 64 12.81 5.66 8.41
C ALA A 64 12.17 6.21 9.70
N LEU A 65 11.20 5.50 10.28
CA LEU A 65 10.59 5.88 11.56
C LEU A 65 11.58 5.82 12.72
N ARG A 66 12.38 4.74 12.81
CA ARG A 66 13.45 4.59 13.81
C ARG A 66 14.47 5.74 13.72
N GLU A 67 14.90 6.09 12.51
CA GLU A 67 15.88 7.15 12.26
C GLU A 67 15.34 8.57 12.52
N LYS A 68 14.02 8.78 12.50
CA LYS A 68 13.42 10.11 12.70
C LYS A 68 12.85 10.33 14.09
N GLN A 69 12.50 9.28 14.82
CA GLN A 69 11.89 9.37 16.15
C GLN A 69 12.82 8.90 17.30
N PHE A 70 14.14 9.07 17.10
CA PHE A 70 15.30 8.56 17.87
C PHE A 70 15.16 8.26 19.39
N GLU A 71 14.27 8.91 20.14
CA GLU A 71 14.12 8.69 21.60
C GLU A 71 12.77 8.06 22.02
N ASN A 72 11.76 8.08 21.15
CA ASN A 72 10.38 7.73 21.52
C ASN A 72 9.76 6.55 20.75
N PHE A 73 10.40 6.05 19.70
CA PHE A 73 9.91 4.88 18.96
C PHE A 73 10.34 3.59 19.65
N LYS A 74 9.49 3.10 20.56
CA LYS A 74 9.79 1.90 21.34
C LYS A 74 9.46 0.65 20.52
N ALA A 75 9.98 -0.51 20.96
CA ALA A 75 9.68 -1.80 20.34
C ALA A 75 8.17 -2.08 20.19
N ARG A 76 7.35 -1.56 21.10
CA ARG A 76 5.88 -1.65 21.00
C ARG A 76 5.33 -0.84 19.82
N ASP A 77 5.79 0.39 19.64
CA ASP A 77 5.32 1.29 18.58
C ASP A 77 5.75 0.74 17.22
N GLU A 78 6.95 0.17 17.16
CA GLU A 78 7.41 -0.56 15.98
C GLU A 78 6.48 -1.73 15.62
N GLU A 79 6.16 -2.59 16.58
CA GLU A 79 5.29 -3.74 16.30
C GLU A 79 3.88 -3.31 15.89
N LEU A 80 3.36 -2.22 16.47
CA LEU A 80 2.08 -1.63 16.04
C LEU A 80 2.15 -1.14 14.59
N MET A 81 3.21 -0.43 14.21
CA MET A 81 3.40 0.03 12.83
C MET A 81 3.57 -1.14 11.85
N ARG A 82 4.33 -2.17 12.22
CA ARG A 82 4.45 -3.40 11.40
C ARG A 82 3.11 -4.10 11.23
N THR A 83 2.32 -4.20 12.31
CA THR A 83 0.98 -4.77 12.25
C THR A 83 0.09 -3.99 11.29
N LEU A 84 0.11 -2.66 11.37
CA LEU A 84 -0.63 -1.80 10.44
C LEU A 84 -0.16 -1.99 8.99
N PHE A 85 1.15 -2.01 8.74
CA PHE A 85 1.72 -2.20 7.40
C PHE A 85 1.31 -3.54 6.79
N ARG A 86 1.41 -4.63 7.54
CA ARG A 86 0.99 -5.95 7.07
C ARG A 86 -0.51 -6.02 6.81
N TRP A 87 -1.32 -5.37 7.65
CA TRP A 87 -2.76 -5.28 7.44
C TRP A 87 -3.09 -4.55 6.13
N MET A 88 -2.48 -3.38 5.88
CA MET A 88 -2.65 -2.63 4.64
C MET A 88 -2.20 -3.45 3.42
N GLN A 89 -1.01 -4.06 3.48
CA GLN A 89 -0.46 -4.90 2.42
C GLN A 89 -1.40 -6.06 2.07
N LYS A 90 -1.89 -6.77 3.09
CA LYS A 90 -2.80 -7.91 2.89
C LYS A 90 -4.03 -7.51 2.07
N HIS A 91 -4.66 -6.38 2.40
CA HIS A 91 -5.85 -5.92 1.67
C HIS A 91 -5.53 -5.47 0.26
N MET A 92 -4.41 -4.76 0.06
CA MET A 92 -4.00 -4.35 -1.28
C MET A 92 -3.64 -5.55 -2.17
N THR A 93 -2.96 -6.57 -1.62
CA THR A 93 -2.62 -7.79 -2.36
C THR A 93 -3.88 -8.56 -2.77
N LEU A 94 -4.84 -8.73 -1.86
CA LEU A 94 -6.11 -9.40 -2.16
C LEU A 94 -6.88 -8.69 -3.28
N GLU A 95 -6.92 -7.35 -3.26
CA GLU A 95 -7.61 -6.58 -4.30
C GLU A 95 -6.87 -6.63 -5.66
N MET A 96 -5.55 -6.71 -5.65
CA MET A 96 -4.79 -6.89 -6.89
C MET A 96 -5.05 -8.26 -7.51
N GLU A 97 -5.07 -9.32 -6.69
CA GLU A 97 -5.36 -10.68 -7.13
C GLU A 97 -6.80 -10.82 -7.66
N SER A 98 -7.78 -10.19 -7.01
CA SER A 98 -9.17 -10.15 -7.49
C SER A 98 -9.30 -9.41 -8.82
N SER A 99 -8.67 -8.25 -8.95
CA SER A 99 -8.71 -7.42 -10.17
C SER A 99 -8.06 -8.11 -11.38
N GLN A 100 -7.00 -8.91 -11.15
CA GLN A 100 -6.36 -9.70 -12.21
C GLN A 100 -7.27 -10.85 -12.69
N TYR A 101 -8.10 -11.40 -11.80
CA TYR A 101 -9.07 -12.45 -12.14
C TYR A 101 -10.26 -11.91 -12.95
N GLU A 102 -10.73 -10.70 -12.65
CA GLU A 102 -11.78 -10.04 -13.45
C GLU A 102 -11.30 -9.68 -14.87
N GLY A 103 -10.03 -9.29 -15.03
CA GLY A 103 -9.43 -9.01 -16.34
C GLY A 103 -9.27 -10.23 -17.26
N THR A 104 -9.27 -11.45 -16.70
CA THR A 104 -9.11 -12.71 -17.47
C THR A 104 -10.43 -13.40 -17.79
N THR A 105 -11.51 -13.10 -17.07
CA THR A 105 -12.85 -13.66 -17.33
C THR A 105 -13.70 -12.84 -18.29
N GLY A 106 -13.28 -11.60 -18.62
CA GLY A 106 -13.94 -10.74 -19.62
C GLY A 106 -13.59 -11.04 -21.10
N GLY A 107 -12.77 -12.06 -21.37
CA GLY A 107 -12.34 -12.44 -22.73
C GLY A 107 -13.24 -13.44 -23.46
N GLY A 108 -14.43 -13.73 -22.95
CA GLY A 108 -15.43 -14.54 -23.63
C GLY A 108 -16.22 -13.74 -24.65
N ASN A 109 -15.59 -13.40 -25.79
CA ASN A 109 -16.34 -13.02 -26.98
C ASN A 109 -17.16 -14.23 -27.42
N TYR A 110 -18.41 -14.29 -26.98
CA TYR A 110 -19.47 -14.94 -27.72
C TYR A 110 -19.71 -14.08 -28.96
N ASP A 111 -19.05 -14.41 -30.06
CA ASP A 111 -19.54 -14.05 -31.39
C ASP A 111 -18.97 -15.00 -32.46
N GLN A 112 -19.92 -15.56 -33.22
CA GLN A 112 -19.85 -16.40 -34.43
C GLN A 112 -19.92 -17.92 -34.24
#